data_AF-A0ABC9IMG7-F1
#
_entry.id   AF-A0ABC9IMG7-F1
#
_cell.length_a   1.000
_cell.length_b   1.000
_cell.length_c   1.000
_cell.angle_alpha   90.00
_cell.angle_beta   90.00
_cell.angle_gamma   90.00
#
_symmetry.space_group_name_H-M   'P 1'
#
loop_
_entity.id
_entity.type
_entity.pdbx_description
1 polymer ?
#
loop_
_entity_poly.entity_id
_entity_poly.type
_entity_poly.pdbx_seq_one_letter_code
_entity_poly.pdbx_strand_id
1 'polypeptide(L)'
;MDHDVSHALREFTQRYVELWQQERGHAPASEALYGVPSPCIVENREDDVLWLPQPFEPAATLEKVETALELRLQPDAHRFYTQQYAGDMSAQFGEHRLSLLQVWSEEDFIRLQENLIGHLVTQKRLKLSPTLFLATTESEMTMVSLCNVSGNVVLEQFGSDKRTLLAATLGNFLDALRPVLD
;
A
#
# COMPACT_ATOMS: atom_id res chain seq x y z
N MET A 1 7.41 -6.54 21.31
CA MET A 1 7.64 -7.31 20.07
C MET A 1 7.37 -6.35 18.95
N ASP A 2 8.41 -5.96 18.22
CA ASP A 2 8.25 -5.27 16.94
C ASP A 2 7.49 -6.26 16.04
N HIS A 3 6.25 -5.95 15.67
CA HIS A 3 5.52 -6.79 14.71
C HIS A 3 6.16 -6.56 13.34
N ASP A 4 6.67 -7.63 12.77
CA ASP A 4 7.33 -7.59 11.46
C ASP A 4 6.30 -7.24 10.37
N VAL A 5 6.37 -6.02 9.84
CA VAL A 5 5.52 -5.54 8.75
C VAL A 5 5.56 -6.48 7.55
N SER A 6 6.72 -7.06 7.26
CA SER A 6 6.89 -8.04 6.17
C SER A 6 6.08 -9.31 6.39
N HIS A 7 5.91 -9.74 7.65
CA HIS A 7 5.06 -10.86 8.01
C HIS A 7 3.59 -10.47 7.94
N ALA A 8 3.19 -9.36 8.59
CA ALA A 8 1.80 -8.91 8.63
C ALA A 8 1.23 -8.63 7.22
N LEU A 9 2.02 -8.06 6.31
CA LEU A 9 1.63 -7.82 4.92
C LEU A 9 1.42 -9.13 4.15
N ARG A 10 2.33 -10.10 4.29
CA ARG A 10 2.19 -11.41 3.64
C ARG A 10 0.96 -12.16 4.15
N GLU A 11 0.72 -12.13 5.46
CA GLU A 11 -0.47 -12.73 6.07
C GLU A 11 -1.75 -12.08 5.54
N PHE A 12 -1.82 -10.75 5.49
CA PHE A 12 -2.98 -10.05 4.92
C PHE A 12 -3.19 -10.44 3.44
N THR A 13 -2.12 -10.46 2.65
CA THR A 13 -2.17 -10.83 1.23
C THR A 13 -2.66 -12.26 1.03
N GLN A 14 -2.19 -13.19 1.86
CA GLN A 14 -2.64 -14.59 1.83
C GLN A 14 -4.13 -14.69 2.14
N ARG A 15 -4.62 -14.02 3.19
CA ARG A 15 -6.06 -13.97 3.50
C ARG A 15 -6.89 -13.38 2.35
N TYR A 16 -6.35 -12.38 1.64
CA TYR A 16 -7.01 -11.77 0.48
C TYR A 16 -7.14 -12.76 -0.69
N VAL A 17 -6.04 -13.46 -1.05
CA VAL A 17 -6.06 -14.49 -2.09
C VAL A 17 -7.03 -15.63 -1.73
N GLU A 18 -7.01 -16.09 -0.48
CA GLU A 18 -7.91 -17.13 0.01
C GLU A 18 -9.38 -16.72 -0.09
N LEU A 19 -9.72 -15.49 0.25
CA LEU A 19 -11.07 -14.95 0.12
C LEU A 19 -11.56 -15.02 -1.34
N TRP A 20 -10.74 -14.56 -2.29
CA TRP A 20 -11.06 -14.64 -3.72
C TRP A 20 -11.25 -16.07 -4.18
N GLN A 21 -10.38 -16.97 -3.75
CA GLN A 21 -10.46 -18.37 -4.15
C GLN A 21 -11.70 -19.06 -3.57
N GLN A 22 -12.10 -18.75 -2.34
CA GLN A 22 -13.29 -19.31 -1.69
C GLN A 22 -14.59 -18.79 -2.31
N GLU A 23 -14.67 -17.48 -2.58
CA GLU A 23 -15.93 -16.83 -3.01
C GLU A 23 -16.10 -16.77 -4.53
N ARG A 24 -15.01 -16.70 -5.30
CA ARG A 24 -15.02 -16.57 -6.77
C ARG A 24 -14.43 -17.79 -7.49
N GLY A 25 -13.72 -18.67 -6.79
CA GLY A 25 -13.13 -19.89 -7.36
C GLY A 25 -11.84 -19.67 -8.15
N HIS A 26 -11.24 -18.48 -8.08
CA HIS A 26 -10.00 -18.14 -8.80
C HIS A 26 -9.14 -17.14 -8.00
N ALA A 27 -7.92 -16.88 -8.48
CA ALA A 27 -7.04 -15.86 -7.91
C ALA A 27 -7.64 -14.44 -8.05
N PRO A 28 -7.18 -13.43 -7.30
CA PRO A 28 -7.66 -12.06 -7.44
C PRO A 28 -7.66 -11.57 -8.90
N ALA A 29 -8.78 -10.99 -9.33
CA ALA A 29 -8.96 -10.41 -10.65
C ALA A 29 -8.89 -8.87 -10.57
N SER A 30 -8.34 -8.22 -11.60
CA SER A 30 -8.30 -6.76 -11.68
C SER A 30 -8.47 -6.28 -13.13
N GLU A 31 -9.51 -5.49 -13.37
CA GLU A 31 -9.70 -4.76 -14.63
C GLU A 31 -8.71 -3.59 -14.75
N ALA A 32 -8.43 -2.90 -13.64
CA ALA A 32 -7.55 -1.73 -13.61
C ALA A 32 -6.09 -2.05 -13.98
N LEU A 33 -5.66 -3.30 -13.80
CA LEU A 33 -4.32 -3.78 -14.13
C LEU A 33 -4.25 -4.47 -15.50
N TYR A 34 -5.36 -4.55 -16.23
CA TYR A 34 -5.40 -5.16 -17.55
C TYR A 34 -4.48 -4.40 -18.53
N GLY A 35 -3.63 -5.16 -19.23
CA GLY A 35 -2.64 -4.61 -20.16
C GLY A 35 -1.41 -3.96 -19.52
N VAL A 36 -1.30 -3.94 -18.18
CA VAL A 36 -0.12 -3.42 -17.47
C VAL A 36 0.82 -4.57 -17.11
N PRO A 37 2.04 -4.67 -17.69
CA PRO A 37 2.94 -5.80 -17.45
C PRO A 37 3.37 -5.94 -15.99
N SER A 38 3.37 -7.18 -15.49
CA SER A 38 3.86 -7.52 -14.16
C SER A 38 4.21 -9.01 -14.06
N PRO A 39 5.19 -9.38 -13.20
CA PRO A 39 5.42 -10.78 -12.85
C PRO A 39 4.24 -11.42 -12.12
N CYS A 40 3.32 -10.63 -11.54
CA CYS A 40 2.17 -11.12 -10.78
C CYS A 40 1.10 -11.78 -11.63
N ILE A 41 1.08 -11.52 -12.95
CA ILE A 41 0.04 -12.00 -13.86
C ILE A 41 0.11 -13.52 -13.98
N VAL A 42 -0.99 -14.19 -13.64
CA VAL A 42 -1.18 -15.64 -13.81
C VAL A 42 -1.93 -15.93 -15.11
N GLU A 43 -2.95 -15.12 -15.42
CA GLU A 43 -3.81 -15.30 -16.58
C GLU A 43 -4.32 -13.93 -17.05
N ASN A 44 -4.30 -13.68 -18.36
CA ASN A 44 -5.03 -12.55 -18.95
C ASN A 44 -6.37 -13.06 -19.48
N ARG A 45 -7.46 -12.43 -19.06
CA ARG A 45 -8.81 -12.65 -19.59
C ARG A 45 -9.16 -11.54 -20.58
N GLU A 46 -10.42 -11.50 -21.04
CA GLU A 46 -10.84 -10.48 -22.03
C GLU A 46 -10.78 -9.06 -21.46
N ASP A 47 -11.23 -8.87 -20.21
CA ASP A 47 -11.36 -7.55 -19.57
C ASP A 47 -10.61 -7.43 -18.23
N ASP A 48 -10.01 -8.51 -17.72
CA ASP A 48 -9.30 -8.54 -16.44
C ASP A 48 -8.00 -9.35 -16.48
N VAL A 49 -7.17 -9.18 -15.45
CA VAL A 49 -6.02 -10.05 -15.17
C VAL A 49 -6.19 -10.76 -13.85
N LEU A 50 -5.93 -12.07 -13.84
CA LEU A 50 -5.73 -12.81 -12.61
C LEU A 50 -4.29 -12.68 -12.14
N TRP A 51 -4.11 -12.50 -10.84
CA TRP A 51 -2.78 -12.27 -10.29
C TRP A 51 -2.53 -12.95 -8.94
N LEU A 52 -1.26 -13.23 -8.68
CA LEU A 52 -0.76 -13.72 -7.40
C LEU A 52 0.48 -12.90 -7.00
N PRO A 53 0.73 -12.69 -5.69
CA PRO A 53 1.88 -11.92 -5.25
C PRO A 53 3.18 -12.61 -5.67
N GLN A 54 4.18 -11.80 -6.03
CA GLN A 54 5.52 -12.26 -6.40
C GLN A 54 6.58 -11.65 -5.48
N PRO A 55 7.74 -12.31 -5.32
CA PRO A 55 8.87 -11.71 -4.62
C PRO A 55 9.25 -10.35 -5.22
N PHE A 56 9.61 -9.40 -4.35
CA PHE A 56 10.15 -8.11 -4.80
C PHE A 56 11.61 -8.29 -5.22
N GLU A 57 11.81 -8.61 -6.49
CA GLU A 57 13.14 -8.79 -7.07
C GLU A 57 13.40 -7.81 -8.23
N PRO A 58 14.61 -7.25 -8.33
CA PRO A 58 15.70 -7.31 -7.33
C PRO A 58 15.34 -6.56 -6.05
N ALA A 59 15.94 -6.95 -4.92
CA ALA A 59 15.70 -6.29 -3.64
C ALA A 59 16.02 -4.78 -3.75
N ALA A 60 15.08 -3.94 -3.32
CA ALA A 60 15.23 -2.49 -3.32
C ALA A 60 14.68 -1.87 -2.04
N THR A 61 14.88 -0.57 -1.89
CA THR A 61 14.43 0.25 -0.76
C THR A 61 13.97 1.62 -1.29
N LEU A 62 13.27 2.41 -0.46
CA LEU A 62 12.88 3.79 -0.77
C LEU A 62 14.03 4.80 -0.62
N GLU A 63 15.29 4.37 -0.70
CA GLU A 63 16.47 5.25 -0.55
C GLU A 63 16.50 6.40 -1.56
N LYS A 64 15.96 6.21 -2.77
CA LYS A 64 15.85 7.29 -3.76
C LYS A 64 14.91 8.41 -3.28
N VAL A 65 13.84 8.07 -2.55
CA VAL A 65 12.92 9.04 -1.94
C VAL A 65 13.61 9.79 -0.81
N GLU A 66 14.32 9.08 0.07
CA GLU A 66 15.14 9.68 1.14
C GLU A 66 16.15 10.68 0.58
N THR A 67 16.87 10.25 -0.47
CA THR A 67 17.91 11.05 -1.13
C THR A 67 17.35 12.29 -1.80
N ALA A 68 16.23 12.16 -2.51
CA ALA A 68 15.60 13.28 -3.24
C ALA A 68 15.10 14.40 -2.31
N LEU A 69 14.79 14.08 -1.05
CA LEU A 69 14.18 15.02 -0.10
C LEU A 69 15.04 15.34 1.12
N GLU A 70 16.22 14.73 1.22
CA GLU A 70 17.13 14.83 2.36
C GLU A 70 16.42 14.53 3.69
N LEU A 71 15.65 13.44 3.73
CA LEU A 71 14.90 13.00 4.91
C LEU A 71 15.09 11.51 5.17
N ARG A 72 14.79 11.07 6.39
CA ARG A 72 14.75 9.65 6.75
C ARG A 72 13.32 9.16 6.82
N LEU A 73 13.05 8.05 6.15
CA LEU A 73 11.76 7.39 6.17
C LEU A 73 11.66 6.40 7.33
N GLN A 74 10.44 6.15 7.80
CA GLN A 74 10.16 5.06 8.71
C GLN A 74 10.61 3.73 8.07
N PRO A 75 11.37 2.87 8.77
CA PRO A 75 11.83 1.58 8.22
C PRO A 75 10.67 0.71 7.69
N ASP A 76 9.52 0.79 8.35
CA ASP A 76 8.31 0.07 7.97
C ASP A 76 7.74 0.51 6.61
N ALA A 77 7.98 1.74 6.16
CA ALA A 77 7.61 2.18 4.82
C ALA A 77 8.39 1.45 3.74
N HIS A 78 9.68 1.19 3.97
CA HIS A 78 10.50 0.41 3.06
C HIS A 78 9.94 -1.00 2.94
N ARG A 79 9.74 -1.66 4.08
CA ARG A 79 9.18 -3.02 4.14
C ARG A 79 7.84 -3.11 3.43
N PHE A 80 6.92 -2.17 3.67
CA PHE A 80 5.59 -2.19 3.06
C PHE A 80 5.64 -2.19 1.53
N TYR A 81 6.49 -1.36 0.93
CA TYR A 81 6.53 -1.19 -0.52
C TYR A 81 7.53 -2.10 -1.24
N THR A 82 8.41 -2.79 -0.53
CA THR A 82 9.45 -3.65 -1.13
C THR A 82 9.40 -5.08 -0.62
N GLN A 83 8.29 -5.51 -0.03
CA GLN A 83 8.11 -6.89 0.44
C GLN A 83 7.73 -7.85 -0.69
N GLN A 84 6.87 -7.38 -1.60
CA GLN A 84 6.31 -8.18 -2.69
C GLN A 84 5.87 -7.25 -3.83
N TYR A 85 5.78 -7.81 -5.03
CA TYR A 85 4.89 -7.27 -6.05
C TYR A 85 3.49 -7.84 -5.84
N ALA A 86 2.47 -6.99 -5.94
CA ALA A 86 1.06 -7.36 -5.80
C ALA A 86 0.17 -6.30 -6.44
N GLY A 87 -1.06 -6.68 -6.79
CA GLY A 87 -2.10 -5.70 -7.11
C GLY A 87 -2.62 -5.04 -5.84
N ASP A 88 -3.32 -3.92 -6.00
CA ASP A 88 -4.03 -3.28 -4.91
C ASP A 88 -5.09 -4.23 -4.32
N MET A 89 -5.30 -4.15 -3.01
CA MET A 89 -6.16 -5.07 -2.28
C MET A 89 -7.23 -4.33 -1.48
N SER A 90 -8.49 -4.63 -1.78
CA SER A 90 -9.62 -4.05 -1.08
C SER A 90 -9.75 -4.63 0.33
N ALA A 91 -9.89 -3.74 1.30
CA ALA A 91 -9.90 -4.10 2.72
C ALA A 91 -10.86 -3.24 3.54
N GLN A 92 -11.13 -3.72 4.75
CA GLN A 92 -11.90 -3.03 5.78
C GLN A 92 -11.06 -2.88 7.05
N PHE A 93 -10.93 -1.66 7.55
CA PHE A 93 -10.37 -1.34 8.87
C PHE A 93 -11.42 -0.68 9.75
N GLY A 94 -11.97 -1.43 10.73
CA GLY A 94 -13.12 -0.95 11.51
C GLY A 94 -14.29 -0.61 10.58
N GLU A 95 -14.70 0.67 10.56
CA GLU A 95 -15.75 1.22 9.70
C GLU A 95 -15.22 1.77 8.36
N HIS A 96 -13.89 1.80 8.14
CA HIS A 96 -13.28 2.35 6.93
C HIS A 96 -13.05 1.28 5.86
N ARG A 97 -13.74 1.40 4.73
CA ARG A 97 -13.39 0.68 3.49
C ARG A 97 -12.25 1.41 2.79
N LEU A 98 -11.27 0.66 2.31
CA LEU A 98 -10.05 1.19 1.69
C LEU A 98 -9.50 0.24 0.63
N SER A 99 -8.69 0.78 -0.28
CA SER A 99 -7.86 0.00 -1.20
C SER A 99 -6.41 0.13 -0.78
N LEU A 100 -5.83 -0.97 -0.27
CA LEU A 100 -4.45 -1.04 0.17
C LEU A 100 -3.53 -1.04 -1.05
N LEU A 101 -2.71 0.01 -1.17
CA LEU A 101 -1.85 0.22 -2.33
C LEU A 101 -0.64 -0.70 -2.29
N GLN A 102 -0.31 -1.32 -3.42
CA GLN A 102 0.86 -2.18 -3.57
C GLN A 102 1.67 -1.79 -4.81
N VAL A 103 2.84 -2.39 -4.96
CA VAL A 103 3.69 -2.19 -6.14
C VAL A 103 3.41 -3.29 -7.13
N TRP A 104 2.99 -2.93 -8.33
CA TRP A 104 2.61 -3.91 -9.34
C TRP A 104 3.81 -4.52 -10.07
N SER A 105 4.85 -3.72 -10.32
CA SER A 105 6.05 -4.11 -11.07
C SER A 105 7.22 -3.16 -10.81
N GLU A 106 8.38 -3.42 -11.39
CA GLU A 106 9.54 -2.52 -11.29
C GLU A 106 9.24 -1.12 -11.87
N GLU A 107 8.52 -1.05 -13.00
CA GLU A 107 8.13 0.24 -13.59
C GLU A 107 7.17 1.00 -12.67
N ASP A 108 6.22 0.28 -12.07
CA ASP A 108 5.30 0.87 -11.11
C ASP A 108 6.01 1.35 -9.83
N PHE A 109 7.05 0.63 -9.38
CA PHE A 109 7.87 1.07 -8.25
C PHE A 109 8.56 2.42 -8.49
N ILE A 110 8.95 2.71 -9.73
CA ILE A 110 9.52 4.02 -10.09
C ILE A 110 8.45 5.10 -9.94
N ARG A 111 7.25 4.87 -10.50
CA ARG A 111 6.11 5.79 -10.43
C ARG A 111 5.65 6.03 -8.99
N LEU A 112 5.62 4.98 -8.17
CA LEU A 112 5.31 5.07 -6.75
C LEU A 112 6.28 6.02 -6.03
N GLN A 113 7.59 5.89 -6.28
CA GLN A 113 8.59 6.76 -5.67
C GLN A 113 8.42 8.22 -6.09
N GLU A 114 8.12 8.48 -7.37
CA GLU A 114 7.80 9.81 -7.87
C GLU A 114 6.56 10.40 -7.18
N ASN A 115 5.51 9.58 -7.00
CA ASN A 115 4.29 9.97 -6.29
C ASN A 115 4.56 10.28 -4.81
N LEU A 116 5.36 9.45 -4.13
CA LEU A 116 5.78 9.68 -2.74
C LEU A 116 6.59 10.99 -2.62
N ILE A 117 7.50 11.24 -3.56
CA ILE A 117 8.26 12.50 -3.62
C ILE A 117 7.31 13.69 -3.78
N GLY A 118 6.38 13.63 -4.75
CA GLY A 118 5.41 14.70 -5.00
C GLY A 118 4.51 14.99 -3.80
N HIS A 119 4.06 13.95 -3.09
CA HIS A 119 3.28 14.07 -1.86
C HIS A 119 4.08 14.77 -0.76
N LEU A 120 5.29 14.30 -0.46
CA LEU A 120 6.15 14.86 0.58
C LEU A 120 6.58 16.31 0.27
N VAL A 121 6.84 16.64 -1.00
CA VAL A 121 7.11 18.03 -1.44
C VAL A 121 5.91 18.93 -1.16
N THR A 122 4.70 18.46 -1.48
CA THR A 122 3.47 19.20 -1.22
C THR A 122 3.25 19.43 0.27
N GLN A 123 3.45 18.40 1.09
CA GLN A 123 3.37 18.51 2.55
C GLN A 123 4.39 19.51 3.11
N LYS A 124 5.65 19.45 2.64
CA LYS A 124 6.70 20.40 3.04
C LYS A 124 6.32 21.85 2.69
N ARG A 125 5.77 22.09 1.49
CA ARG A 125 5.28 23.41 1.05
C ARG A 125 4.14 23.92 1.94
N LEU A 126 3.24 23.04 2.35
CA LEU A 126 2.11 23.35 3.23
C LEU A 126 2.48 23.33 4.73
N LYS A 127 3.74 23.08 5.08
CA LYS A 127 4.23 22.95 6.47
C LYS A 127 3.51 21.86 7.28
N LEU A 128 3.10 20.78 6.61
CA LEU A 128 2.47 19.62 7.23
C LEU A 128 3.53 18.61 7.67
N SER A 129 3.23 17.84 8.72
CA SER A 129 4.09 16.74 9.14
C SER A 129 4.15 15.65 8.04
N PRO A 130 5.33 15.12 7.68
CA PRO A 130 5.46 14.18 6.57
C PRO A 130 4.71 12.87 6.84
N THR A 131 4.00 12.38 5.82
CA THR A 131 3.37 11.06 5.81
C THR A 131 3.63 10.36 4.47
N LEU A 132 3.49 9.05 4.47
CA LEU A 132 3.50 8.22 3.27
C LEU A 132 2.13 7.60 3.13
N PHE A 133 1.43 7.84 2.02
CA PHE A 133 0.16 7.18 1.76
C PHE A 133 0.36 5.66 1.74
N LEU A 134 -0.67 4.91 2.16
CA LEU A 134 -0.70 3.44 2.23
C LEU A 134 -1.94 2.88 1.56
N ALA A 135 -3.07 3.60 1.66
CA ALA A 135 -4.34 3.18 1.08
C ALA A 135 -5.19 4.39 0.66
N THR A 136 -5.96 4.23 -0.41
CA THR A 136 -7.04 5.15 -0.75
C THR A 136 -8.32 4.76 -0.01
N THR A 137 -9.23 5.71 0.16
CA THR A 137 -10.57 5.46 0.74
C THR A 137 -11.63 5.79 -0.31
N GLU A 138 -12.90 5.47 -0.03
CA GLU A 138 -14.02 5.86 -0.92
C GLU A 138 -14.14 7.39 -1.11
N SER A 139 -13.63 8.17 -0.16
CA SER A 139 -13.59 9.63 -0.27
C SER A 139 -12.28 10.08 -0.92
N GLU A 140 -12.39 10.84 -2.01
CA GLU A 140 -11.26 11.46 -2.71
C GLU A 140 -10.47 12.44 -1.82
N MET A 141 -11.07 12.88 -0.71
CA MET A 141 -10.45 13.84 0.22
C MET A 141 -9.63 13.17 1.32
N THR A 142 -9.72 11.84 1.47
CA THR A 142 -9.11 11.11 2.60
C THR A 142 -8.28 9.93 2.13
N MET A 143 -7.16 9.70 2.83
CA MET A 143 -6.28 8.56 2.60
C MET A 143 -5.74 8.03 3.93
N VAL A 144 -5.37 6.75 3.94
CA VAL A 144 -4.64 6.17 5.06
C VAL A 144 -3.15 6.31 4.79
N SER A 145 -2.42 6.79 5.79
CA SER A 145 -0.99 7.10 5.66
C SER A 145 -0.20 6.73 6.90
N LEU A 146 1.08 6.41 6.70
CA LEU A 146 2.07 6.26 7.76
C LEU A 146 2.63 7.62 8.13
N CYS A 147 2.49 8.02 9.40
CA CYS A 147 3.14 9.21 9.94
C CYS A 147 4.64 8.99 10.05
N ASN A 148 5.43 9.74 9.28
CA ASN A 148 6.86 9.52 9.22
C ASN A 148 7.58 9.91 10.53
N VAL A 149 6.96 10.76 11.36
CA VAL A 149 7.52 11.19 12.64
C VAL A 149 7.22 10.19 13.76
N SER A 150 5.97 9.71 13.85
CA SER A 150 5.54 8.87 14.98
C SER A 150 5.47 7.37 14.69
N GLY A 151 5.47 6.95 13.41
CA GLY A 151 5.23 5.56 13.02
C GLY A 151 3.76 5.12 13.11
N ASN A 152 2.86 6.01 13.51
CA ASN A 152 1.42 5.72 13.56
C ASN A 152 0.82 5.64 12.16
N VAL A 153 -0.18 4.79 12.00
CA VAL A 153 -1.07 4.81 10.84
C VAL A 153 -2.26 5.73 11.13
N VAL A 154 -2.52 6.66 10.23
CA VAL A 154 -3.55 7.71 10.39
C VAL A 154 -4.45 7.77 9.16
N LEU A 155 -5.71 8.11 9.36
CA LEU A 155 -6.59 8.62 8.32
C LEU A 155 -6.34 10.13 8.22
N GLU A 156 -5.84 10.61 7.09
CA GLU A 156 -5.58 12.03 6.87
C GLU A 156 -6.44 12.63 5.77
N GLN A 157 -6.79 13.91 5.93
CA GLN A 157 -7.45 14.68 4.89
C GLN A 157 -6.41 15.42 4.04
N PHE A 158 -6.48 15.25 2.73
CA PHE A 158 -5.53 15.81 1.78
C PHE A 158 -5.34 17.32 1.95
N GLY A 159 -4.08 17.76 1.99
CA GLY A 159 -3.71 19.17 2.12
C GLY A 159 -4.00 19.81 3.48
N SER A 160 -4.31 19.03 4.53
CA SER A 160 -4.59 19.54 5.87
C SER A 160 -3.82 18.79 6.96
N ASP A 161 -3.81 19.34 8.17
CA ASP A 161 -3.25 18.72 9.38
C ASP A 161 -4.27 17.83 10.13
N LYS A 162 -5.49 17.70 9.61
CA LYS A 162 -6.55 16.88 10.21
C LYS A 162 -6.24 15.40 10.03
N ARG A 163 -6.01 14.71 11.15
CA ARG A 163 -5.62 13.31 11.22
C ARG A 163 -6.38 12.58 12.32
N THR A 164 -6.85 11.38 12.00
CA THR A 164 -7.42 10.45 12.98
C THR A 164 -6.48 9.25 13.12
N LEU A 165 -6.10 8.92 14.35
CA LEU A 165 -5.27 7.74 14.61
C LEU A 165 -6.06 6.47 14.29
N LEU A 166 -5.50 5.61 13.42
CA LEU A 166 -6.07 4.29 13.12
C LEU A 166 -5.34 3.20 13.90
N ALA A 167 -4.00 3.20 13.85
CA ALA A 167 -3.17 2.23 14.57
C ALA A 167 -1.86 2.84 15.06
N ALA A 168 -1.32 2.29 16.14
CA ALA A 168 -0.05 2.74 16.73
C ALA A 168 1.18 2.37 15.88
N THR A 169 1.08 1.33 15.04
CA THR A 169 2.16 0.87 14.16
C THR A 169 1.57 0.33 12.86
N LEU A 170 2.40 0.24 11.80
CA LEU A 170 1.97 -0.33 10.53
C LEU A 170 1.66 -1.84 10.65
N GLY A 171 2.44 -2.59 11.44
CA GLY A 171 2.14 -4.00 11.71
C GLY A 171 0.74 -4.18 12.32
N ASN A 172 0.41 -3.43 13.37
CA ASN A 172 -0.90 -3.51 14.02
C ASN A 172 -2.05 -3.12 13.07
N PHE A 173 -1.80 -2.18 12.15
CA PHE A 173 -2.78 -1.83 11.12
C PHE A 173 -3.05 -3.01 10.19
N LEU A 174 -2.00 -3.61 9.63
CA LEU A 174 -2.09 -4.74 8.70
C LEU A 174 -2.74 -5.98 9.34
N ASP A 175 -2.40 -6.27 10.60
CA ASP A 175 -2.99 -7.40 11.33
C ASP A 175 -4.49 -7.23 11.53
N ALA A 176 -4.95 -6.00 11.74
CA ALA A 176 -6.36 -5.66 11.93
C ALA A 176 -7.15 -5.52 10.62
N LEU A 177 -6.49 -5.49 9.46
CA LEU A 177 -7.18 -5.43 8.17
C LEU A 177 -7.92 -6.73 7.87
N ARG A 178 -9.19 -6.57 7.44
CA ARG A 178 -10.00 -7.66 6.90
C ARG A 178 -10.09 -7.51 5.39
N PRO A 179 -9.70 -8.52 4.60
CA PRO A 179 -9.89 -8.47 3.15
C PRO A 179 -11.38 -8.41 2.83
N VAL A 180 -11.74 -7.68 1.78
CA VAL A 180 -13.10 -7.65 1.24
C VAL A 180 -13.05 -7.81 -0.27
N LEU A 181 -14.13 -8.31 -0.85
CA LEU A 181 -14.32 -8.31 -2.29
C LEU A 181 -15.01 -7.01 -2.70
N ASP A 182 -14.59 -6.45 -3.82
CA ASP A 182 -15.36 -5.45 -4.54
C ASP A 182 -16.49 -6.09 -5.37
#